data_AF-A0A8I0P0L7-F1
#
_entry.id   AF-A0A8I0P0L7-F1
#
_cell.length_a   1.000
_cell.length_b   1.000
_cell.length_c   1.000
_cell.angle_alpha   90.00
_cell.angle_beta   90.00
_cell.angle_gamma   90.00
#
_symmetry.space_group_name_H-M   'P 1'
#
loop_
_entity.id
_entity.type
_entity.pdbx_description
1 polymer ?
#
loop_
_entity_poly.entity_id
_entity_poly.type
_entity_poly.pdbx_seq_one_letter_code
_entity_poly.pdbx_strand_id
1 'polypeptide(L)'
;MAWFALDDGFDTHPKVRKAGNAAVGLFVRLGVHATRHLTEGHLDGDIVRSYGTGPNIKKLVAVGMLHGHGHDCMRCPQPADGDFVIHDYLDYNKSRAQIEASREAARKRQNRGRETARANRNARDSERVSSPIRSRNGSDSAPNRERNDPLFDDEPAGHDDMSRRDTHEGVTVVPSPPLPSHNYDVADVGGGTTGSRAADLDAHAPTPIEIDGFQLTDAMRRWAKRDGYSDLVDIDHATAQFVSHYRSTAARRSSWPDAWQKWIRDDAKRATERGTRTQQGAFLVALPGGGQAPPRPSTTDARVQAALDLGRQMQAEYDAAHKEAQ
;
A
#
# COMPACT_ATOMS: atom_id res chain seq x y z
N MET A 1 -4.92 6.13 9.52
CA MET A 1 -4.84 5.31 10.75
C MET A 1 -3.36 5.04 11.04
N ALA A 2 -3.01 4.72 12.28
CA ALA A 2 -1.63 4.38 12.63
C ALA A 2 -1.46 2.85 12.59
N TRP A 3 -0.37 2.37 12.01
CA TRP A 3 -0.04 0.95 11.87
C TRP A 3 1.33 0.69 12.47
N PHE A 4 1.49 -0.47 13.12
CA PHE A 4 2.80 -0.91 13.59
C PHE A 4 3.56 -1.55 12.43
N ALA A 5 4.70 -0.97 12.07
CA ALA A 5 5.51 -1.41 10.95
C ALA A 5 6.53 -2.47 11.40
N LEU A 6 6.67 -3.53 10.62
CA LEU A 6 7.69 -4.56 10.75
C LEU A 6 8.48 -4.63 9.45
N ASP A 7 9.77 -4.91 9.56
CA ASP A 7 10.65 -5.10 8.42
C ASP A 7 10.30 -6.39 7.64
N ASP A 8 10.55 -6.39 6.33
CA ASP A 8 10.25 -7.54 5.46
C ASP A 8 11.08 -8.78 5.83
N GLY A 9 12.24 -8.61 6.46
CA GLY A 9 13.10 -9.69 6.97
C GLY A 9 12.83 -10.07 8.43
N PHE A 10 11.75 -9.56 9.03
CA PHE A 10 11.46 -9.76 10.46
C PHE A 10 11.33 -11.24 10.82
N ASP A 11 10.71 -12.06 9.97
CA ASP A 11 10.45 -13.49 10.20
C ASP A 11 11.75 -14.32 10.34
N THR A 12 12.78 -13.97 9.58
CA THR A 12 14.07 -14.68 9.57
C THR A 12 15.11 -14.08 10.52
N HIS A 13 14.80 -12.94 11.14
CA HIS A 13 15.75 -12.21 11.99
C HIS A 13 16.24 -13.05 13.19
N PRO A 14 17.54 -13.07 13.52
CA PRO A 14 18.08 -13.94 14.58
C PRO A 14 17.43 -13.73 15.95
N LYS A 15 17.06 -12.49 16.32
CA LYS A 15 16.37 -12.21 17.59
C LYS A 15 14.95 -12.81 17.60
N VAL A 16 14.25 -12.75 16.47
CA VAL A 16 12.89 -13.28 16.31
C VAL A 16 12.89 -14.80 16.42
N ARG A 17 13.82 -15.45 15.70
CA ARG A 17 14.01 -16.91 15.78
C ARG A 17 14.37 -17.39 17.20
N LYS A 18 15.22 -16.65 17.91
CA LYS A 18 15.61 -16.96 19.30
C LYS A 18 14.49 -16.74 20.32
N ALA A 19 13.67 -15.70 20.13
CA ALA A 19 12.53 -15.43 21.01
C ALA A 19 11.44 -16.50 20.89
N GLY A 20 11.20 -16.99 19.67
CA GLY A 20 10.19 -17.99 19.35
C GLY A 20 8.78 -17.39 19.19
N ASN A 21 7.93 -18.10 18.45
CA ASN A 21 6.64 -17.58 17.95
C ASN A 21 5.72 -17.02 19.03
N ALA A 22 5.66 -17.64 20.22
CA ALA A 22 4.82 -17.16 21.32
C ALA A 22 5.28 -15.79 21.86
N ALA A 23 6.59 -15.58 21.99
CA ALA A 23 7.15 -14.30 22.41
C ALA A 23 7.03 -13.25 21.31
N VAL A 24 7.25 -13.65 20.05
CA VAL A 24 7.09 -12.77 18.88
C VAL A 24 5.63 -12.32 18.73
N GLY A 25 4.66 -13.22 18.93
CA GLY A 25 3.24 -12.85 18.94
C GLY A 25 2.89 -11.83 20.03
N LEU A 26 3.50 -11.96 21.22
CA LEU A 26 3.40 -10.94 22.27
C LEU A 26 3.99 -9.60 21.81
N PHE A 27 5.20 -9.62 21.22
CA PHE A 27 5.86 -8.42 20.71
C PHE A 27 4.98 -7.64 19.71
N VAL A 28 4.37 -8.34 18.75
CA VAL A 28 3.49 -7.71 17.74
C VAL A 28 2.27 -7.06 18.41
N ARG A 29 1.64 -7.73 19.38
CA ARG A 29 0.51 -7.16 20.14
C ARG A 29 0.90 -5.89 20.88
N LEU A 30 2.09 -5.88 21.50
CA LEU A 30 2.63 -4.71 22.20
C LEU A 30 2.94 -3.57 21.25
N GLY A 31 3.53 -3.84 20.08
CA GLY A 31 3.80 -2.82 19.06
C GLY A 31 2.53 -2.19 18.48
N VAL A 32 1.50 -3.00 18.24
CA VAL A 32 0.17 -2.50 17.83
C VAL A 32 -0.43 -1.60 18.91
N HIS A 33 -0.34 -1.99 20.19
CA HIS A 33 -0.80 -1.17 21.31
C HIS A 33 -0.05 0.17 21.36
N ALA A 34 1.29 0.15 21.34
CA ALA A 34 2.09 1.37 21.37
C ALA A 34 1.71 2.34 20.24
N THR A 35 1.46 1.81 19.05
CA THR A 35 1.07 2.61 17.89
C THR A 35 -0.36 3.15 17.99
N ARG A 36 -1.30 2.35 18.51
CA ARG A 36 -2.69 2.76 18.73
C ARG A 36 -2.77 3.91 19.75
N HIS A 37 -1.98 3.80 20.81
CA HIS A 37 -1.98 4.73 21.94
C HIS A 37 -0.94 5.84 21.82
N LEU A 38 -0.15 5.86 20.72
CA LEU A 38 0.87 6.87 20.44
C LEU A 38 1.89 7.03 21.58
N THR A 39 2.29 5.91 22.17
CA THR A 39 3.24 5.86 23.30
C THR A 39 4.69 5.77 22.84
N GLU A 40 4.96 5.83 21.53
CA GLU A 40 6.32 5.87 20.96
C GLU A 40 7.20 4.67 21.40
N GLY A 41 6.57 3.53 21.66
CA GLY A 41 7.24 2.31 22.08
C GLY A 41 7.33 2.13 23.60
N HIS A 42 6.91 3.11 24.41
CA HIS A 42 6.77 2.97 25.85
C HIS A 42 5.54 2.12 26.19
N LEU A 43 5.68 1.23 27.16
CA LEU A 43 4.68 0.24 27.55
C LEU A 43 4.61 0.12 29.07
N ASP A 44 3.44 0.43 29.61
CA ASP A 44 3.14 0.23 31.03
C ASP A 44 3.26 -1.26 31.37
N GLY A 45 3.90 -1.56 32.51
CA GLY A 45 4.15 -2.94 32.94
C GLY A 45 2.88 -3.79 33.03
N ASP A 46 1.76 -3.19 33.44
CA ASP A 46 0.47 -3.87 33.55
C ASP A 46 -0.07 -4.31 32.18
N ILE A 47 0.09 -3.48 31.14
CA ILE A 47 -0.30 -3.84 29.78
C ILE A 47 0.55 -5.01 29.28
N VAL A 48 1.87 -4.95 29.50
CA VAL A 48 2.80 -6.01 29.10
C VAL A 48 2.42 -7.34 29.75
N ARG A 49 2.11 -7.32 31.06
CA ARG A 49 1.65 -8.50 31.81
C ARG A 49 0.25 -8.96 31.41
N SER A 50 -0.63 -8.08 30.96
CA SER A 50 -1.99 -8.46 30.53
C SER A 50 -2.00 -9.21 29.19
N TYR A 51 -1.04 -8.91 28.30
CA TYR A 51 -0.99 -9.52 26.96
C TYR A 51 -0.20 -10.81 26.88
N GLY A 52 0.69 -11.05 27.84
CA GLY A 52 1.64 -12.15 27.76
C GLY A 52 2.02 -12.73 29.11
N THR A 53 2.74 -13.85 29.07
CA THR A 53 3.21 -14.53 30.26
C THR A 53 4.63 -14.06 30.63
N GLY A 54 4.97 -14.12 31.92
CA GLY A 54 6.30 -13.77 32.42
C GLY A 54 7.47 -14.43 31.63
N PRO A 55 7.40 -15.73 31.27
CA PRO A 55 8.43 -16.36 30.44
C PRO A 55 8.60 -15.73 29.05
N ASN A 56 7.51 -15.35 28.38
CA ASN A 56 7.58 -14.72 27.06
C ASN A 56 8.18 -13.31 27.16
N ILE A 57 7.82 -12.55 28.19
CA ILE A 57 8.40 -11.22 28.46
C ILE A 57 9.91 -11.34 28.70
N LYS A 58 10.33 -12.27 29.55
CA LYS A 58 11.76 -12.52 29.82
C LYS A 58 12.53 -12.90 28.56
N LYS A 59 11.94 -13.69 27.66
CA LYS A 59 12.57 -14.03 26.36
C LYS A 59 12.77 -12.79 25.50
N LEU A 60 11.77 -11.92 25.40
CA LEU A 60 11.87 -10.67 24.63
C LEU A 60 12.96 -9.74 25.18
N VAL A 61 13.07 -9.66 26.50
CA VAL A 61 14.14 -8.91 27.17
C VAL A 61 15.51 -9.53 26.90
N ALA A 62 15.62 -10.86 27.05
CA ALA A 62 16.87 -11.57 26.83
C ALA A 62 17.39 -11.46 25.38
N VAL A 63 16.51 -11.41 24.38
CA VAL A 63 16.91 -11.18 22.98
C VAL A 63 17.11 -9.70 22.63
N GLY A 64 16.81 -8.78 23.56
CA GLY A 64 16.92 -7.34 23.35
C GLY A 64 15.93 -6.79 22.31
N MET A 65 14.69 -7.30 22.31
CA MET A 65 13.56 -6.71 21.58
C MET A 65 12.73 -5.79 22.48
N LEU A 66 12.78 -6.03 23.79
CA LEU A 66 12.12 -5.24 24.82
C LEU A 66 13.16 -4.88 25.88
N HIS A 67 13.15 -3.65 26.37
CA HIS A 67 14.01 -3.22 27.46
C HIS A 67 13.18 -2.92 28.70
N GLY A 68 13.66 -3.34 29.86
CA GLY A 68 13.09 -2.95 31.16
C GLY A 68 13.84 -1.75 31.75
N HIS A 69 13.45 -1.34 32.95
CA HIS A 69 14.17 -0.33 33.71
C HIS A 69 15.63 -0.74 33.96
N GLY A 70 16.57 0.19 33.80
CA GLY A 70 18.00 -0.03 34.07
C GLY A 70 18.74 -0.84 33.00
N HIS A 71 18.26 -0.82 31.76
CA HIS A 71 18.93 -1.49 30.63
C HIS A 71 20.12 -0.68 30.09
N ASP A 72 21.11 -1.34 29.45
CA ASP A 72 22.35 -0.68 29.01
C ASP A 72 22.30 -0.09 27.58
N CYS A 73 21.12 -0.01 26.94
CA CYS A 73 21.04 0.46 25.55
C CYS A 73 21.13 2.00 25.49
N MET A 74 22.05 2.53 24.69
CA MET A 74 22.22 3.97 24.52
C MET A 74 21.19 4.62 23.58
N ARG A 75 20.48 3.81 22.79
CA ARG A 75 19.49 4.29 21.80
C ARG A 75 18.09 4.46 22.37
N CYS A 76 17.77 3.70 23.40
CA CYS A 76 16.42 3.64 23.93
C CYS A 76 16.33 4.46 25.23
N PRO A 77 15.25 5.23 25.43
CA PRO A 77 15.04 5.93 26.69
C PRO A 77 14.82 4.94 27.83
N GLN A 78 15.24 5.30 29.05
CA GLN A 78 14.97 4.48 30.23
C GLN A 78 13.48 4.51 30.58
N PRO A 79 12.79 3.36 30.65
CA PRO A 79 11.42 3.31 31.14
C PRO A 79 11.39 3.48 32.68
N ALA A 80 10.22 3.79 33.23
CA ALA A 80 10.01 3.83 34.67
C ALA A 80 10.11 2.42 35.29
N ASP A 81 10.22 2.36 36.62
CA ASP A 81 10.30 1.10 37.35
C ASP A 81 9.11 0.19 37.05
N GLY A 82 9.39 -1.00 36.51
CA GLY A 82 8.37 -1.99 36.16
C GLY A 82 7.73 -1.83 34.78
N ASP A 83 8.08 -0.76 34.06
CA ASP A 83 7.67 -0.51 32.68
C ASP A 83 8.71 -1.00 31.66
N PHE A 84 8.31 -1.00 30.40
CA PHE A 84 9.13 -1.48 29.31
C PHE A 84 9.14 -0.52 28.12
N VAL A 85 10.18 -0.62 27.29
CA VAL A 85 10.27 0.09 26.02
C VAL A 85 10.66 -0.86 24.89
N ILE A 86 10.01 -0.71 23.73
CA ILE A 86 10.35 -1.45 22.51
C ILE A 86 11.68 -0.92 21.97
N HIS A 87 12.62 -1.83 21.71
CA HIS A 87 13.92 -1.46 21.17
C HIS A 87 13.82 -0.81 19.78
N ASP A 88 14.47 0.36 19.62
CA ASP A 88 14.58 1.12 18.36
C ASP A 88 13.22 1.37 17.68
N TYR A 89 12.16 1.60 18.47
CA TYR A 89 10.79 1.78 17.96
C TYR A 89 10.70 2.91 16.92
N LEU A 90 11.31 4.07 17.21
CA LEU A 90 11.24 5.27 16.38
C LEU A 90 12.10 5.22 15.11
N ASP A 91 12.99 4.24 14.98
CA ASP A 91 13.80 4.07 13.77
C ASP A 91 12.93 3.58 12.60
N TYR A 92 11.87 2.82 12.91
CA TYR A 92 10.97 2.21 11.91
C TYR A 92 9.53 2.72 12.00
N ASN A 93 9.10 3.18 13.18
CA ASN A 93 7.73 3.64 13.42
C ASN A 93 7.66 5.15 13.56
N LYS A 94 6.52 5.71 13.17
CA LYS A 94 6.28 7.15 13.23
C LYS A 94 6.11 7.60 14.68
N SER A 95 6.72 8.73 15.01
CA SER A 95 6.48 9.44 16.26
C SER A 95 5.02 9.90 16.38
N ARG A 96 4.61 10.19 17.61
CA ARG A 96 3.29 10.76 17.92
C ARG A 96 3.06 12.03 17.12
N ALA A 97 4.04 12.94 17.10
CA ALA A 97 3.97 14.20 16.38
C ALA A 97 3.76 13.99 14.87
N GLN A 98 4.47 13.04 14.25
CA GLN A 98 4.30 12.72 12.84
C GLN A 98 2.92 12.14 12.54
N ILE A 99 2.40 11.27 13.41
CA ILE A 99 1.07 10.68 13.25
C ILE A 99 -0.03 11.75 13.37
N GLU A 100 0.08 12.63 14.37
CA GLU A 100 -0.87 13.73 14.58
C GLU A 100 -0.83 14.73 13.42
N ALA A 101 0.36 15.13 12.95
CA ALA A 101 0.52 15.98 11.78
C ALA A 101 -0.08 15.34 10.51
N SER A 102 0.13 14.03 10.31
CA SER A 102 -0.47 13.30 9.19
C SER A 102 -2.01 13.26 9.28
N ARG A 103 -2.57 13.13 10.49
CA ARG A 103 -4.04 13.15 10.71
C ARG A 103 -4.62 14.52 10.42
N GLU A 104 -3.95 15.58 10.89
CA GLU A 104 -4.38 16.94 10.60
C GLU A 104 -4.29 17.28 9.12
N ALA A 105 -3.19 16.91 8.45
CA ALA A 105 -3.04 17.10 7.01
C ALA A 105 -4.13 16.35 6.22
N ALA A 106 -4.50 15.15 6.64
CA ALA A 106 -5.60 14.39 6.05
C ALA A 106 -6.96 15.08 6.27
N ARG A 107 -7.24 15.57 7.49
CA ARG A 107 -8.45 16.35 7.80
C ARG A 107 -8.55 17.61 6.94
N LYS A 108 -7.45 18.36 6.81
CA LYS A 108 -7.38 19.58 5.99
C LYS A 108 -7.60 19.28 4.50
N ARG A 109 -7.01 18.19 3.99
CA ARG A 109 -7.25 17.71 2.61
C ARG A 109 -8.72 17.37 2.38
N GLN A 110 -9.34 16.63 3.30
CA GLN A 110 -10.74 16.26 3.21
C GLN A 110 -11.67 17.47 3.22
N ASN A 111 -11.41 18.44 4.11
CA ASN A 111 -12.21 19.68 4.19
C ASN A 111 -12.11 20.47 2.87
N ARG A 112 -10.90 20.67 2.35
CA ARG A 112 -10.69 21.33 1.05
C ARG A 112 -11.41 20.61 -0.08
N GLY A 113 -11.36 19.28 -0.13
CA GLY A 113 -12.11 18.50 -1.13
C GLY A 113 -13.63 18.71 -1.02
N ARG A 114 -14.17 18.74 0.20
CA ARG A 114 -15.60 19.01 0.45
C ARG A 114 -15.99 20.44 0.06
N GLU A 115 -15.14 21.43 0.34
CA GLU A 115 -15.33 22.82 -0.06
C GLU A 115 -15.34 22.97 -1.58
N THR A 116 -14.36 22.41 -2.29
CA THR A 116 -14.32 22.41 -3.75
C THR A 116 -15.55 21.72 -4.35
N ALA A 117 -15.96 20.58 -3.81
CA ALA A 117 -17.16 19.89 -4.27
C ALA A 117 -18.45 20.69 -4.01
N ARG A 118 -18.53 21.44 -2.90
CA ARG A 118 -19.64 22.37 -2.63
C ARG A 118 -19.63 23.55 -3.62
N ALA A 119 -18.47 24.17 -3.85
CA ALA A 119 -18.33 25.27 -4.80
C ALA A 119 -18.72 24.84 -6.23
N ASN A 120 -18.26 23.68 -6.68
CA ASN A 120 -18.59 23.15 -8.00
C ASN A 120 -20.09 22.81 -8.15
N ARG A 121 -20.75 22.32 -7.09
CA ARG A 121 -22.21 22.13 -7.12
C ARG A 121 -22.96 23.45 -7.23
N ASN A 122 -22.60 24.44 -6.41
CA ASN A 122 -23.23 25.76 -6.47
C ASN A 122 -23.03 26.45 -7.83
N ALA A 123 -21.85 26.29 -8.45
CA ALA A 123 -21.59 26.80 -9.80
C ALA A 123 -22.49 26.13 -10.84
N ARG A 124 -22.60 24.80 -10.81
CA ARG A 124 -23.48 24.03 -11.71
C ARG A 124 -24.97 24.38 -11.52
N ASP A 125 -25.41 24.60 -10.28
CA ASP A 125 -26.79 25.00 -9.99
C ASP A 125 -27.07 26.42 -10.49
N SER A 126 -26.11 27.34 -10.36
CA SER A 126 -26.24 28.71 -10.88
C SER A 126 -26.28 28.76 -12.41
N GLU A 127 -25.51 27.90 -13.08
CA GLU A 127 -25.50 27.74 -14.54
C GLU A 127 -26.81 27.10 -15.05
N ARG A 128 -27.38 26.15 -14.29
CA ARG A 128 -28.72 25.60 -14.55
C ARG A 128 -29.84 26.63 -14.37
N VAL A 129 -29.71 27.55 -13.41
CA VAL A 129 -30.70 28.62 -13.17
C VAL A 129 -30.61 29.74 -14.21
N SER A 130 -29.46 29.90 -14.88
CA SER A 130 -29.22 30.91 -15.91
C SER A 130 -29.59 30.45 -17.35
N SER A 131 -29.96 29.19 -17.55
CA SER A 131 -30.55 28.73 -18.81
C SER A 131 -32.03 29.14 -18.90
N PRO A 132 -32.49 29.76 -20.00
CA PRO A 132 -33.88 30.16 -20.16
C PRO A 132 -34.73 28.93 -20.54
N ILE A 133 -34.88 27.98 -19.62
CA ILE A 133 -35.87 26.90 -19.72
C ILE A 133 -36.76 26.97 -18.47
N ARG A 134 -37.29 28.16 -18.19
CA ARG A 134 -38.47 28.37 -17.33
C ARG A 134 -39.70 28.71 -18.17
N SER A 135 -39.87 28.05 -19.31
CA SER A 135 -41.10 28.13 -20.07
C SER A 135 -41.43 26.80 -20.75
N ARG A 136 -41.61 25.73 -19.95
CA ARG A 136 -42.36 24.55 -20.43
C ARG A 136 -42.92 23.55 -19.43
N ASN A 137 -42.83 23.78 -18.11
CA ASN A 137 -43.46 22.88 -17.12
C ASN A 137 -44.55 23.56 -16.29
N GLY A 138 -45.34 24.45 -16.91
CA GLY A 138 -46.54 25.03 -16.32
C GLY A 138 -47.85 24.39 -16.79
N SER A 139 -47.80 23.33 -17.61
CA SER A 139 -48.99 22.67 -18.15
C SER A 139 -48.74 21.19 -18.32
N ASP A 140 -48.69 20.48 -17.21
CA ASP A 140 -49.06 19.06 -17.13
C ASP A 140 -49.18 18.68 -15.65
N SER A 141 -50.14 19.32 -14.98
CA SER A 141 -50.72 18.81 -13.75
C SER A 141 -52.14 18.38 -14.11
N ALA A 142 -52.36 17.06 -14.11
CA ALA A 142 -53.58 16.31 -14.43
C ALA A 142 -53.89 16.13 -15.94
N PRO A 143 -54.13 14.89 -16.45
CA PRO A 143 -54.72 13.74 -15.76
C PRO A 143 -53.93 12.43 -15.99
N ASN A 144 -53.18 11.95 -14.99
CA ASN A 144 -52.78 10.54 -14.97
C ASN A 144 -53.06 9.90 -13.60
N ARG A 145 -54.12 10.40 -12.95
CA ARG A 145 -54.60 9.92 -11.66
C ARG A 145 -55.75 8.92 -11.77
N GLU A 146 -56.27 8.66 -12.97
CA GLU A 146 -57.44 7.79 -13.19
C GLU A 146 -57.10 6.40 -13.76
N ARG A 147 -55.85 5.92 -13.66
CA ARG A 147 -55.46 4.59 -14.21
C ARG A 147 -54.97 3.57 -13.18
N ASN A 148 -55.16 3.81 -11.88
CA ASN A 148 -54.83 2.84 -10.84
C ASN A 148 -55.83 2.90 -9.68
N ASP A 149 -57.14 2.89 -9.98
CA ASP A 149 -58.13 2.57 -8.96
C ASP A 149 -58.22 1.03 -8.82
N PRO A 150 -58.02 0.46 -7.61
CA PRO A 150 -58.26 -0.95 -7.37
C PRO A 150 -59.77 -1.22 -7.42
N LEU A 151 -60.14 -2.16 -8.27
CA LEU A 151 -61.51 -2.53 -8.61
C LEU A 151 -62.03 -3.60 -7.63
N PHE A 152 -62.10 -3.27 -6.33
CA PHE A 152 -62.78 -4.10 -5.34
C PHE A 152 -63.38 -3.21 -4.24
N ASP A 153 -64.71 -3.11 -4.23
CA ASP A 153 -65.51 -2.67 -3.09
C ASP A 153 -65.47 -3.76 -2.03
N ASP A 154 -64.95 -3.44 -0.84
CA ASP A 154 -65.43 -3.90 0.47
C ASP A 154 -64.37 -3.57 1.56
N GLU A 155 -64.60 -2.47 2.28
CA GLU A 155 -64.15 -2.31 3.67
C GLU A 155 -64.97 -3.29 4.55
N PRO A 156 -64.42 -3.91 5.62
CA PRO A 156 -64.28 -3.11 6.85
C PRO A 156 -63.23 -3.57 7.89
N ALA A 157 -63.12 -2.71 8.90
CA ALA A 157 -62.72 -2.96 10.29
C ALA A 157 -61.23 -2.80 10.65
N GLY A 158 -60.83 -1.53 10.73
CA GLY A 158 -60.25 -0.94 11.94
C GLY A 158 -59.09 -1.66 12.63
N HIS A 159 -57.89 -1.09 12.48
CA HIS A 159 -56.94 -0.94 13.58
C HIS A 159 -56.22 0.41 13.38
N ASP A 160 -56.65 1.40 14.18
CA ASP A 160 -55.92 2.63 14.47
C ASP A 160 -54.66 2.24 15.28
N ASP A 161 -53.51 2.08 14.62
CA ASP A 161 -52.21 2.54 15.11
C ASP A 161 -51.11 2.30 14.05
N MET A 162 -50.18 3.24 13.93
CA MET A 162 -49.04 3.14 13.03
C MET A 162 -48.01 2.13 13.56
N SER A 163 -48.14 0.87 13.16
CA SER A 163 -47.11 -0.15 13.36
C SER A 163 -45.86 0.19 12.54
N ARG A 164 -44.85 0.75 13.21
CA ARG A 164 -43.45 0.69 12.77
C ARG A 164 -43.02 -0.78 12.78
N ARG A 165 -42.88 -1.39 11.61
CA ARG A 165 -42.14 -2.64 11.45
C ARG A 165 -41.16 -2.57 10.29
N ASP A 166 -39.89 -2.55 10.68
CA ASP A 166 -38.83 -3.45 10.24
C ASP A 166 -38.96 -4.03 8.83
N THR A 167 -38.10 -3.55 7.93
CA THR A 167 -37.54 -4.38 6.87
C THR A 167 -36.17 -4.86 7.32
N HIS A 168 -36.07 -6.14 7.66
CA HIS A 168 -34.81 -6.84 7.88
C HIS A 168 -34.63 -7.92 6.81
N GLU A 169 -33.85 -7.62 5.78
CA GLU A 169 -33.01 -8.56 5.01
C GLU A 169 -31.83 -7.72 4.47
N GLY A 170 -30.55 -8.00 4.65
CA GLY A 170 -29.90 -9.27 4.90
C GLY A 170 -28.88 -9.60 3.81
N VAL A 171 -27.94 -8.69 3.49
CA VAL A 171 -26.69 -9.05 2.76
C VAL A 171 -25.50 -8.43 3.49
N THR A 172 -24.75 -9.30 4.16
CA THR A 172 -23.47 -9.02 4.80
C THR A 172 -22.40 -8.77 3.74
N VAL A 173 -22.14 -7.50 3.40
CA VAL A 173 -20.84 -7.11 2.85
C VAL A 173 -19.97 -6.72 4.03
N VAL A 174 -19.13 -7.65 4.45
CA VAL A 174 -18.00 -7.38 5.35
C VAL A 174 -17.18 -6.26 4.69
N PRO A 175 -16.98 -5.08 5.31
CA PRO A 175 -16.06 -4.11 4.77
C PRO A 175 -14.66 -4.70 4.85
N SER A 176 -14.05 -5.03 3.71
CA SER A 176 -12.63 -5.31 3.66
C SER A 176 -11.87 -4.16 4.35
N PRO A 177 -11.03 -4.42 5.36
CA PRO A 177 -10.08 -3.42 5.84
C PRO A 177 -9.26 -2.93 4.64
N PRO A 178 -8.91 -1.62 4.57
CA PRO A 178 -8.06 -1.14 3.50
C PRO A 178 -6.74 -1.91 3.55
N LEU A 179 -6.42 -2.61 2.45
CA LEU A 179 -5.12 -3.23 2.25
C LEU A 179 -4.03 -2.15 2.41
N PRO A 180 -2.89 -2.47 3.02
CA PRO A 180 -1.76 -1.53 3.09
C PRO A 180 -1.41 -1.11 1.66
N SER A 181 -1.52 0.19 1.38
CA SER A 181 -0.87 0.74 0.19
C SER A 181 0.63 0.52 0.38
N HIS A 182 1.19 -0.34 -0.46
CA HIS A 182 2.63 -0.54 -0.58
C HIS A 182 3.29 0.77 -1.05
N ASN A 183 3.53 1.66 -0.09
CA ASN A 183 4.52 2.71 -0.20
C ASN A 183 5.67 2.28 0.68
N TYR A 184 6.44 1.32 0.19
CA TYR A 184 7.84 1.19 0.61
C TYR A 184 8.53 2.49 0.20
N ASP A 185 9.22 3.07 1.15
CA ASP A 185 10.08 4.23 1.01
C ASP A 185 10.98 4.13 -0.24
N VAL A 186 10.75 5.05 -1.18
CA VAL A 186 11.84 5.59 -1.99
C VAL A 186 12.16 6.96 -1.42
N ALA A 187 13.06 6.95 -0.44
CA ALA A 187 13.94 8.02 0.02
C ALA A 187 13.36 9.45 0.07
N ASP A 188 12.90 9.84 1.26
CA ASP A 188 13.01 11.22 1.70
C ASP A 188 14.49 11.64 1.62
N VAL A 189 14.77 12.63 0.78
CA VAL A 189 15.97 13.45 0.93
C VAL A 189 15.47 14.81 1.29
N GLY A 190 15.71 15.16 2.56
CA GLY A 190 15.44 16.47 3.09
C GLY A 190 16.10 17.55 2.25
N GLY A 191 15.31 18.58 1.95
CA GLY A 191 15.77 19.80 1.31
C GLY A 191 14.65 20.60 0.67
N GLY A 192 13.97 21.43 1.46
CA GLY A 192 13.29 22.62 0.94
C GLY A 192 11.81 22.48 0.61
N THR A 193 11.03 23.32 1.29
CA THR A 193 9.58 23.48 1.17
C THR A 193 9.11 23.79 -0.26
N THR A 194 8.09 23.08 -0.75
CA THR A 194 7.00 23.67 -1.55
C THR A 194 5.84 22.69 -1.52
N GLY A 195 4.76 23.06 -0.83
CA GLY A 195 3.54 22.27 -0.83
C GLY A 195 2.78 22.42 -2.14
N SER A 196 2.17 21.35 -2.63
CA SER A 196 0.96 21.34 -3.48
C SER A 196 0.47 19.89 -3.57
N ARG A 197 -0.69 19.55 -2.99
CA ARG A 197 -2.06 19.61 -3.52
C ARG A 197 -2.31 18.52 -4.58
N ALA A 198 -3.40 17.77 -4.35
CA ALA A 198 -3.94 16.77 -5.24
C ALA A 198 -4.44 17.40 -6.56
N ALA A 199 -4.20 16.69 -7.64
CA ALA A 199 -4.76 16.82 -8.98
C ALA A 199 -5.17 15.37 -9.32
N ASP A 200 -6.43 14.96 -9.45
CA ASP A 200 -7.43 15.41 -10.43
C ASP A 200 -6.87 16.34 -11.50
N LEU A 201 -6.10 15.77 -12.42
CA LEU A 201 -5.88 16.32 -13.75
C LEU A 201 -6.01 15.18 -14.75
N ASP A 202 -6.59 15.50 -15.89
CA ASP A 202 -6.84 14.62 -17.04
C ASP A 202 -5.80 13.51 -17.18
N ALA A 203 -6.25 12.28 -17.42
CA ALA A 203 -5.38 11.12 -17.62
C ALA A 203 -4.37 11.27 -18.79
N HIS A 204 -4.42 12.39 -19.52
CA HIS A 204 -3.57 12.74 -20.66
C HIS A 204 -2.92 14.13 -20.53
N ALA A 205 -3.01 14.81 -19.38
CA ALA A 205 -2.27 16.04 -19.17
C ALA A 205 -0.76 15.75 -19.04
N PRO A 206 0.12 16.48 -19.74
CA PRO A 206 1.56 16.26 -19.66
C PRO A 206 2.06 16.50 -18.24
N THR A 207 2.84 15.56 -17.74
CA THR A 207 3.40 15.59 -16.39
C THR A 207 4.53 16.62 -16.29
N PRO A 208 4.90 17.12 -15.10
CA PRO A 208 5.93 18.16 -14.99
C PRO A 208 7.28 17.80 -15.62
N ILE A 209 7.68 16.53 -15.58
CA ILE A 209 8.91 16.06 -16.25
C ILE A 209 8.81 16.12 -17.78
N GLU A 210 7.60 15.98 -18.33
CA GLU A 210 7.32 16.10 -19.77
C GLU A 210 7.20 17.56 -20.20
N ILE A 211 6.58 18.40 -19.38
CA ILE A 211 6.51 19.86 -19.60
C ILE A 211 7.91 20.46 -19.57
N ASP A 212 8.72 20.08 -18.58
CA ASP A 212 10.08 20.59 -18.43
C ASP A 212 11.08 19.94 -19.42
N GLY A 213 10.61 18.95 -20.21
CA GLY A 213 11.36 18.36 -21.32
C GLY A 213 12.65 17.66 -20.91
N PHE A 214 12.67 16.94 -19.79
CA PHE A 214 13.88 16.26 -19.33
C PHE A 214 14.40 15.26 -20.38
N GLN A 215 15.68 15.42 -20.75
CA GLN A 215 16.39 14.54 -21.67
C GLN A 215 17.75 14.16 -21.08
N LEU A 216 18.13 12.89 -21.25
CA LEU A 216 19.45 12.43 -20.82
C LEU A 216 20.53 12.98 -21.75
N THR A 217 21.32 13.92 -21.22
CA THR A 217 22.38 14.60 -21.98
C THR A 217 23.69 13.79 -22.02
N ASP A 218 24.53 14.09 -23.01
CA ASP A 218 25.87 13.50 -23.12
C ASP A 218 26.76 13.82 -21.91
N ALA A 219 26.60 15.00 -21.30
CA ALA A 219 27.33 15.38 -20.10
C ALA A 219 26.99 14.43 -18.93
N MET A 220 25.72 14.04 -18.78
CA MET A 220 25.26 13.13 -17.75
C MET A 220 25.73 11.69 -17.99
N ARG A 221 25.75 11.22 -19.26
CA ARG A 221 26.34 9.93 -19.62
C ARG A 221 27.84 9.90 -19.34
N ARG A 222 28.56 10.97 -19.68
CA ARG A 222 30.00 11.10 -19.40
C ARG A 222 30.28 11.14 -17.91
N TRP A 223 29.45 11.83 -17.13
CA TRP A 223 29.53 11.82 -15.67
C TRP A 223 29.36 10.40 -15.11
N ALA A 224 28.32 9.68 -15.54
CA ALA A 224 28.06 8.31 -15.10
C ALA A 224 29.21 7.34 -15.47
N LYS A 225 29.79 7.51 -16.66
CA LYS A 225 30.94 6.72 -17.11
C LYS A 225 32.23 7.06 -16.36
N ARG A 226 32.50 8.35 -16.14
CA ARG A 226 33.71 8.82 -15.44
C ARG A 226 33.76 8.32 -14.00
N ASP A 227 32.60 8.34 -13.33
CA ASP A 227 32.50 7.97 -11.92
C ASP A 227 32.21 6.45 -11.72
N GLY A 228 32.25 5.65 -12.81
CA GLY A 228 32.14 4.19 -12.78
C GLY A 228 30.73 3.63 -12.60
N TYR A 229 29.69 4.48 -12.66
CA TYR A 229 28.30 4.04 -12.49
C TYR A 229 27.79 3.21 -13.68
N SER A 230 28.33 3.45 -14.89
CA SER A 230 27.98 2.67 -16.09
C SER A 230 28.35 1.18 -15.99
N ASP A 231 29.28 0.84 -15.11
CA ASP A 231 29.75 -0.54 -14.94
C ASP A 231 28.89 -1.30 -13.93
N LEU A 232 28.14 -0.57 -13.10
CA LEU A 232 27.27 -1.11 -12.05
C LEU A 232 25.80 -1.14 -12.47
N VAL A 233 25.38 -0.20 -13.31
CA VAL A 233 23.98 0.03 -13.68
C VAL A 233 23.87 0.35 -15.16
N ASP A 234 22.88 -0.26 -15.83
CA ASP A 234 22.47 0.17 -17.16
C ASP A 234 21.81 1.55 -17.09
N ILE A 235 22.54 2.56 -17.57
CA ILE A 235 22.17 3.97 -17.47
C ILE A 235 20.89 4.29 -18.26
N ASP A 236 20.68 3.65 -19.42
CA ASP A 236 19.48 3.89 -20.23
C ASP A 236 18.24 3.27 -19.56
N HIS A 237 18.40 2.06 -19.03
CA HIS A 237 17.33 1.40 -18.28
C HIS A 237 16.97 2.16 -16.99
N ALA A 238 17.97 2.57 -16.21
CA ALA A 238 17.76 3.34 -14.98
C ALA A 238 17.10 4.70 -15.26
N THR A 239 17.43 5.32 -16.39
CA THR A 239 16.80 6.57 -16.85
C THR A 239 15.34 6.36 -17.25
N ALA A 240 15.01 5.26 -17.92
CA ALA A 240 13.62 4.91 -18.23
C ALA A 240 12.79 4.71 -16.95
N GLN A 241 13.35 4.05 -15.93
CA GLN A 241 12.71 3.92 -14.62
C GLN A 241 12.51 5.28 -13.94
N PHE A 242 13.52 6.15 -13.97
CA PHE A 242 13.42 7.51 -13.44
C PHE A 242 12.27 8.30 -14.10
N VAL A 243 12.18 8.29 -15.43
CA VAL A 243 11.12 8.99 -16.16
C VAL A 243 9.75 8.40 -15.82
N SER A 244 9.61 7.08 -15.76
CA SER A 244 8.36 6.41 -15.38
C SER A 244 7.89 6.79 -13.96
N HIS A 245 8.83 6.85 -13.01
CA HIS A 245 8.55 7.25 -11.63
C HIS A 245 8.01 8.69 -11.55
N TYR A 246 8.65 9.63 -12.24
CA TYR A 246 8.23 11.04 -12.20
C TYR A 246 6.99 11.34 -13.07
N ARG A 247 6.70 10.50 -14.07
CA ARG A 247 5.41 10.50 -14.76
C ARG A 247 4.27 10.09 -13.83
N SER A 248 4.42 8.97 -13.12
CA SER A 248 3.35 8.46 -12.25
C SER A 248 3.11 9.30 -11.00
N THR A 249 4.15 9.94 -10.46
CA THR A 249 4.04 10.76 -9.23
C THR A 249 3.64 12.21 -9.48
N ALA A 250 3.73 12.69 -10.73
CA ALA A 250 3.52 14.09 -11.11
C ALA A 250 4.29 15.10 -10.24
N ALA A 251 5.42 14.68 -9.65
CA ALA A 251 6.23 15.51 -8.76
C ALA A 251 7.05 16.52 -9.56
N ARG A 252 7.19 17.74 -9.03
CA ARG A 252 8.07 18.78 -9.58
C ARG A 252 9.43 18.79 -8.92
N ARG A 253 10.48 19.06 -9.69
CA ARG A 253 11.85 19.25 -9.20
C ARG A 253 12.39 20.58 -9.69
N SER A 254 13.22 21.22 -8.87
CA SER A 254 13.93 22.45 -9.24
C SER A 254 15.08 22.20 -10.22
N SER A 255 15.68 21.01 -10.18
CA SER A 255 16.73 20.56 -11.10
C SER A 255 16.57 19.07 -11.40
N TRP A 256 16.21 18.74 -12.64
CA TRP A 256 16.09 17.36 -13.12
C TRP A 256 17.44 16.63 -13.20
N PRO A 257 18.54 17.25 -13.66
CA PRO A 257 19.85 16.60 -13.68
C PRO A 257 20.34 16.16 -12.30
N ASP A 258 20.16 16.99 -11.26
CA ASP A 258 20.60 16.65 -9.90
C ASP A 258 19.75 15.53 -9.30
N ALA A 259 18.44 15.56 -9.55
CA ALA A 259 17.52 14.49 -9.15
C ALA A 259 17.89 13.16 -9.83
N TRP A 260 18.27 13.20 -11.11
CA TRP A 260 18.71 12.04 -11.85
C TRP A 260 20.08 11.51 -11.36
N GLN A 261 21.07 12.37 -11.12
CA GLN A 261 22.37 11.94 -10.59
C GLN A 261 22.27 11.31 -9.21
N LYS A 262 21.36 11.81 -8.37
CA LYS A 262 21.03 11.16 -7.10
C LYS A 262 20.42 9.78 -7.34
N TRP A 263 19.45 9.66 -8.26
CA TRP A 263 18.82 8.38 -8.60
C TRP A 263 19.85 7.32 -9.03
N ILE A 264 20.79 7.69 -9.90
CA ILE A 264 21.86 6.79 -10.36
C ILE A 264 22.77 6.34 -9.21
N ARG A 265 23.13 7.23 -8.27
CA ARG A 265 23.92 6.86 -7.08
C ARG A 265 23.20 5.84 -6.21
N ASP A 266 21.91 6.05 -5.97
CA ASP A 266 21.10 5.16 -5.16
C ASP A 266 20.92 3.80 -5.84
N ASP A 267 20.74 3.76 -7.17
CA ASP A 267 20.62 2.50 -7.91
C ASP A 267 21.95 1.73 -7.98
N ALA A 268 23.07 2.43 -8.16
CA ALA A 268 24.40 1.83 -8.12
C ALA A 268 24.71 1.23 -6.75
N LYS A 269 24.34 1.91 -5.66
CA LYS A 269 24.44 1.36 -4.30
C LYS A 269 23.65 0.05 -4.18
N ARG A 270 22.40 0.04 -4.62
CA ARG A 270 21.57 -1.19 -4.59
C ARG A 270 22.15 -2.31 -5.47
N ALA A 271 22.71 -1.98 -6.63
CA ALA A 271 23.39 -2.94 -7.50
C ALA A 271 24.59 -3.59 -6.81
N THR A 272 25.41 -2.79 -6.10
CA THR A 272 26.54 -3.32 -5.32
C THR A 272 26.09 -4.23 -4.19
N GLU A 273 25.07 -3.83 -3.42
CA GLU A 273 24.51 -4.64 -2.33
C GLU A 273 23.93 -5.98 -2.83
N ARG A 274 23.26 -5.97 -3.99
CA ARG A 274 22.79 -7.21 -4.65
C ARG A 274 23.95 -8.11 -5.05
N GLY A 275 25.03 -7.56 -5.60
CA GLY A 275 26.24 -8.32 -5.94
C GLY A 275 26.90 -8.97 -4.73
N THR A 276 27.01 -8.24 -3.62
CA THR A 276 27.60 -8.76 -2.37
C THR A 276 26.76 -9.90 -1.76
N ARG A 277 25.42 -9.77 -1.81
CA ARG A 277 24.50 -10.80 -1.32
C ARG A 277 24.58 -12.11 -2.14
N THR A 278 24.77 -11.99 -3.45
CA THR A 278 24.98 -13.16 -4.35
C THR A 278 26.31 -13.86 -4.07
N GLN A 279 27.39 -13.11 -3.79
CA GLN A 279 28.68 -13.71 -3.37
C GLN A 279 28.59 -14.43 -2.02
N GLN A 280 27.84 -13.90 -1.06
CA GLN A 280 27.64 -14.58 0.23
C GLN A 280 26.82 -15.87 0.11
N GLY A 281 25.93 -15.98 -0.89
CA GLY A 281 25.20 -17.21 -1.22
C GLY A 281 26.07 -18.28 -1.91
N ALA A 282 27.21 -17.90 -2.49
CA ALA A 282 28.12 -18.81 -3.18
C ALA A 282 29.00 -19.67 -2.23
N PHE A 283 28.98 -19.41 -0.93
CA PHE A 283 29.70 -20.19 0.10
C PHE A 283 28.92 -21.40 0.63
N LEU A 284 27.75 -21.73 0.06
CA LEU A 284 27.05 -22.99 0.37
C LEU A 284 27.80 -24.16 -0.27
N VAL A 285 28.62 -24.85 0.52
CA VAL A 285 29.27 -26.12 0.14
C VAL A 285 28.21 -27.14 -0.26
N ALA A 286 28.27 -27.62 -1.50
CA ALA A 286 27.42 -28.71 -1.98
C ALA A 286 27.77 -30.01 -1.23
N LEU A 287 26.79 -30.56 -0.50
CA LEU A 287 26.88 -31.91 0.06
C LEU A 287 27.02 -32.94 -1.07
N PRO A 288 27.98 -33.88 -1.01
CA PRO A 288 28.15 -34.88 -2.04
C PRO A 288 27.00 -35.89 -1.94
N GLY A 289 26.13 -35.92 -2.96
CA GLY A 289 24.99 -36.85 -3.04
C GLY A 289 23.71 -36.24 -3.61
N GLY A 290 23.61 -34.91 -3.69
CA GLY A 290 22.47 -34.21 -4.30
C GLY A 290 22.66 -34.02 -5.80
N GLY A 291 22.60 -35.09 -6.60
CA GLY A 291 22.48 -34.95 -8.05
C GLY A 291 21.29 -34.05 -8.39
N GLN A 292 21.51 -33.07 -9.28
CA GLN A 292 20.47 -32.20 -9.81
C GLN A 292 19.35 -33.05 -10.42
N ALA A 293 18.32 -33.32 -9.63
CA ALA A 293 17.03 -33.73 -10.16
C ALA A 293 16.50 -32.53 -10.96
N PRO A 294 16.06 -32.73 -12.22
CA PRO A 294 15.43 -31.65 -12.98
C PRO A 294 14.27 -31.06 -12.18
N PRO A 295 14.01 -29.75 -12.30
CA PRO A 295 12.97 -29.08 -11.54
C PRO A 295 11.67 -29.85 -11.73
N ARG A 296 11.11 -30.36 -10.63
CA ARG A 296 9.80 -31.02 -10.67
C ARG A 296 8.82 -29.96 -11.18
N PRO A 297 8.14 -30.19 -12.32
CA PRO A 297 7.23 -29.20 -12.86
C PRO A 297 6.16 -28.91 -11.82
N SER A 298 5.77 -27.65 -11.67
CA SER A 298 4.69 -27.30 -10.77
C SER A 298 3.45 -28.10 -11.17
N THR A 299 2.64 -28.52 -10.20
CA THR A 299 1.40 -29.28 -10.47
C THR A 299 0.46 -28.53 -11.42
N THR A 300 0.61 -27.21 -11.50
CA THR A 300 -0.09 -26.33 -12.44
C THR A 300 0.47 -26.49 -13.85
N ASP A 301 1.79 -26.42 -14.04
CA ASP A 301 2.43 -26.57 -15.35
C ASP A 301 2.18 -27.97 -15.94
N ALA A 302 2.17 -29.01 -15.11
CA ALA A 302 1.83 -30.37 -15.55
C ALA A 302 0.40 -30.48 -16.08
N ARG A 303 -0.57 -29.81 -15.43
CA ARG A 303 -1.97 -29.76 -15.88
C ARG A 303 -2.13 -28.93 -17.15
N VAL A 304 -1.39 -27.83 -17.27
CA VAL A 304 -1.40 -26.99 -18.48
C VAL A 304 -0.82 -27.75 -19.67
N GLN A 305 0.29 -28.47 -19.49
CA GLN A 305 0.86 -29.29 -20.56
C GLN A 305 -0.09 -30.42 -20.99
N ALA A 306 -0.71 -31.12 -20.03
CA ALA A 306 -1.69 -32.16 -20.35
C ALA A 306 -2.89 -31.63 -21.15
N ALA A 307 -3.37 -30.42 -20.84
CA ALA A 307 -4.45 -29.78 -21.59
C ALA A 307 -4.03 -29.38 -23.02
N LEU A 308 -2.80 -28.88 -23.19
CA LEU A 308 -2.25 -28.55 -24.51
C LEU A 308 -2.04 -29.80 -25.38
N ASP A 309 -1.61 -30.91 -24.77
CA ASP A 309 -1.43 -32.19 -25.47
C ASP A 309 -2.76 -32.77 -25.93
N LEU A 310 -3.78 -32.73 -25.08
CA LEU A 310 -5.15 -33.14 -25.45
C LEU A 310 -5.68 -32.30 -26.61
N GLY A 311 -5.48 -30.97 -26.57
CA GLY A 311 -5.87 -30.08 -27.66
C GLY A 311 -5.19 -30.42 -28.99
N ARG A 312 -3.89 -30.77 -28.94
CA ARG A 312 -3.15 -31.20 -30.14
C ARG A 312 -3.66 -32.52 -30.70
N GLN A 313 -4.03 -33.47 -29.83
CA GLN A 313 -4.62 -34.74 -30.26
C GLN A 313 -5.97 -34.54 -30.96
N MET A 314 -6.85 -33.73 -30.37
CA MET A 314 -8.15 -33.43 -30.97
C MET A 314 -8.02 -32.71 -32.32
N GLN A 315 -7.04 -31.81 -32.45
CA GLN A 315 -6.78 -31.13 -33.72
C GLN A 315 -6.27 -32.12 -34.78
N ALA A 316 -5.38 -33.04 -34.40
CA ALA A 316 -4.88 -34.07 -35.31
C ALA A 316 -5.97 -35.04 -35.76
N GLU A 317 -6.89 -35.41 -34.86
CA GLU A 317 -8.07 -36.23 -35.20
C GLU A 317 -9.03 -35.50 -36.13
N TYR A 318 -9.28 -34.20 -35.88
CA TYR A 318 -10.09 -33.36 -36.76
C TYR A 318 -9.48 -33.22 -38.16
N ASP A 319 -8.17 -32.95 -38.24
CA ASP A 319 -7.45 -32.81 -39.50
C ASP A 319 -7.40 -34.14 -40.27
N ALA A 320 -7.31 -35.28 -39.57
CA ALA A 320 -7.39 -36.61 -40.17
C ALA A 320 -8.79 -36.91 -40.73
N ALA A 321 -9.83 -36.63 -39.94
CA ALA A 321 -11.22 -36.81 -40.37
C ALA A 321 -11.60 -35.90 -41.55
N HIS A 322 -11.01 -34.71 -41.65
CA HIS A 322 -11.21 -33.80 -42.78
C HIS A 322 -10.41 -34.18 -44.03
N LYS A 323 -9.29 -34.89 -43.90
CA LYS A 323 -8.56 -35.44 -45.06
C LYS A 323 -9.24 -36.67 -45.67
N GLU A 324 -9.98 -37.45 -44.88
CA GLU A 324 -10.73 -38.62 -45.39
C GLU A 324 -12.06 -38.24 -46.05
N ALA A 325 -12.53 -37.01 -45.88
CA ALA A 325 -13.78 -36.49 -46.45
C ALA A 325 -13.61 -35.71 -47.78
N GLN A 326 -12.38 -35.60 -48.30
CA GLN A 326 -12.04 -35.03 -49.62
C GLN A 326 -11.57 -36.12 -50.59
#